data_AF-A0A533Y2H9-F1
#
_entry.id   AF-A0A533Y2H9-F1
#
_cell.length_a   1.000
_cell.length_b   1.000
_cell.length_c   1.000
_cell.angle_alpha   90.00
_cell.angle_beta   90.00
_cell.angle_gamma   90.00
#
_symmetry.space_group_name_H-M   'P 1'
#
loop_
_entity.id
_entity.type
_entity.pdbx_description
1 polymer ?
#
loop_
_entity_poly.entity_id
_entity_poly.type
_entity_poly.pdbx_seq_one_letter_code
_entity_poly.pdbx_strand_id
1 'polypeptide(L)'
;MSRGHFGFLVVVTLLGSITGGALSGWWLAASAVKAQKINGVNAEEFLLLDTSGKTRAGLGLDKNGEVGLVLTSRDGNRKLALSPDDRFAVKLSDQNGRTLWSSP
;
A
#
# COMPACT_ATOMS: atom_id res chain seq x y z
N MET A 1 -1.94 -64.78 -8.38
CA MET A 1 -1.12 -63.80 -7.63
C MET A 1 -0.66 -64.46 -6.32
N SER A 2 0.64 -64.62 -6.07
CA SER A 2 1.11 -65.24 -4.81
C SER A 2 1.16 -64.20 -3.68
N ARG A 3 0.93 -64.62 -2.43
CA ARG A 3 0.88 -63.75 -1.25
C ARG A 3 2.17 -62.91 -1.07
N GLY A 4 3.31 -63.43 -1.53
CA GLY A 4 4.59 -62.72 -1.52
C GLY A 4 4.66 -61.54 -2.51
N HIS A 5 4.06 -61.66 -3.71
CA HIS A 5 4.02 -60.57 -4.69
C HIS A 5 3.15 -59.41 -4.20
N PHE A 6 2.05 -59.70 -3.51
CA PHE A 6 1.19 -58.67 -2.93
C PHE A 6 1.90 -57.91 -1.80
N GLY A 7 2.57 -58.61 -0.89
CA GLY A 7 3.36 -57.98 0.18
C GLY A 7 4.48 -57.10 -0.37
N PHE A 8 5.17 -57.55 -1.42
CA PHE A 8 6.21 -56.77 -2.08
C PHE A 8 5.68 -55.45 -2.68
N LEU A 9 4.53 -55.49 -3.34
CA LEU A 9 3.91 -54.30 -3.94
C LEU A 9 3.50 -53.25 -2.89
N VAL A 10 3.02 -53.69 -1.72
CA VAL A 10 2.63 -52.78 -0.61
C VAL A 10 3.86 -52.07 -0.03
N VAL A 11 4.99 -52.76 0.12
CA VAL A 11 6.23 -52.16 0.63
C VAL A 11 6.78 -51.13 -0.36
N VAL A 12 6.77 -51.43 -1.66
CA VAL A 12 7.26 -50.50 -2.70
C VAL A 12 6.40 -49.23 -2.77
N THR A 13 5.08 -49.35 -2.64
CA THR A 13 4.19 -48.18 -2.64
C THR A 13 4.36 -47.29 -1.40
N LEU A 14 4.52 -47.90 -0.21
CA LEU A 14 4.76 -47.14 1.04
C LEU A 14 6.09 -46.37 1.01
N LEU A 15 7.17 -46.99 0.52
CA LEU A 15 8.48 -46.34 0.42
C LEU A 15 8.50 -45.23 -0.66
N GLY A 16 7.78 -45.43 -1.75
CA GLY A 16 7.62 -44.41 -2.79
C GLY A 16 6.94 -43.13 -2.28
N SER A 17 5.92 -43.25 -1.44
CA SER A 17 5.19 -42.11 -0.88
C SER A 17 6.02 -41.26 0.08
N ILE A 18 6.87 -41.87 0.90
CA ILE A 18 7.74 -41.14 1.84
C ILE A 18 8.81 -40.35 1.07
N THR A 19 9.41 -40.98 0.05
CA THR A 19 10.45 -40.36 -0.76
C THR A 19 9.88 -39.22 -1.63
N GLY A 20 8.68 -39.41 -2.21
CA GLY A 20 8.00 -38.36 -2.97
C GLY A 20 7.53 -37.17 -2.12
N GLY A 21 7.05 -37.43 -0.89
CA GLY A 21 6.63 -36.39 0.05
C GLY A 21 7.80 -35.54 0.58
N ALA A 22 8.95 -36.17 0.86
CA ALA A 22 10.13 -35.43 1.33
C ALA A 22 10.76 -34.55 0.25
N LEU A 23 10.78 -35.02 -1.01
CA LEU A 23 11.32 -34.24 -2.13
C LEU A 23 10.48 -33.01 -2.49
N SER A 24 9.16 -33.06 -2.29
CA SER A 24 8.31 -31.88 -2.55
C SER A 24 8.60 -30.75 -1.54
N GLY A 25 8.82 -31.09 -0.27
CA GLY A 25 9.11 -30.12 0.78
C GLY A 25 10.48 -29.45 0.63
N TRP A 26 11.50 -30.18 0.16
CA TRP A 26 12.85 -29.62 -0.01
C TRP A 26 13.06 -28.89 -1.34
N TRP A 27 12.36 -29.27 -2.41
CA TRP A 27 12.55 -28.64 -3.72
C TRP A 27 11.57 -27.48 -3.98
N LEU A 28 10.39 -27.50 -3.35
CA LEU A 28 9.34 -26.48 -3.49
C LEU A 28 9.14 -25.63 -2.23
N ALA A 29 10.04 -25.71 -1.24
CA ALA A 29 10.31 -24.56 -0.38
C ALA A 29 10.98 -23.47 -1.23
N ALA A 30 10.26 -23.03 -2.27
CA ALA A 30 10.48 -21.79 -2.98
C ALA A 30 10.74 -20.79 -1.89
N SER A 31 12.00 -20.32 -1.85
CA SER A 31 12.52 -19.29 -0.98
C SER A 31 11.34 -18.47 -0.51
N ALA A 32 10.94 -18.61 0.75
CA ALA A 32 9.87 -17.80 1.30
C ALA A 32 10.32 -16.38 1.04
N VAL A 33 9.75 -15.76 -0.01
CA VAL A 33 10.13 -14.43 -0.46
C VAL A 33 9.86 -13.60 0.76
N LYS A 34 10.92 -13.17 1.45
CA LYS A 34 10.77 -12.33 2.63
C LYS A 34 9.95 -11.17 2.12
N ALA A 35 8.70 -11.05 2.59
CA ALA A 35 7.83 -9.96 2.25
C ALA A 35 8.65 -8.70 2.51
N GLN A 36 9.06 -8.05 1.43
CA GLN A 36 9.91 -6.88 1.50
C GLN A 36 9.12 -5.89 2.33
N LYS A 37 9.66 -5.48 3.47
CA LYS A 37 9.03 -4.48 4.33
C LYS A 37 9.02 -3.18 3.53
N ILE A 38 7.97 -2.97 2.75
CA ILE A 38 7.78 -1.76 1.97
C ILE A 38 7.36 -0.70 2.99
N ASN A 39 8.33 0.07 3.48
CA ASN A 39 8.06 1.23 4.33
C ASN A 39 7.55 2.36 3.43
N GLY A 40 6.30 2.28 2.99
CA GLY A 40 5.70 3.33 2.18
C GLY A 40 4.48 2.87 1.41
N VAL A 41 3.54 3.78 1.25
CA VAL A 41 2.46 3.68 0.26
C VAL A 41 2.82 4.66 -0.85
N ASN A 42 2.69 4.24 -2.10
CA ASN A 42 2.79 5.14 -3.25
C ASN A 42 1.36 5.46 -3.71
N ALA A 43 1.03 6.73 -3.80
CA ALA A 43 -0.24 7.22 -4.29
C ALA A 43 -0.03 8.58 -4.95
N GLU A 44 -0.91 8.93 -5.89
CA GLU A 44 -0.96 10.29 -6.44
C GLU A 44 -1.53 11.28 -5.42
N GLU A 45 -2.31 10.80 -4.44
CA GLU A 45 -2.94 11.61 -3.41
C GLU A 45 -3.13 10.84 -2.09
N PHE A 46 -2.88 11.53 -0.97
CA PHE A 46 -3.22 11.12 0.38
C PHE A 46 -4.23 12.08 0.98
N LEU A 47 -5.41 11.56 1.34
CA LEU A 47 -6.48 12.34 1.96
C LEU A 47 -6.60 12.02 3.45
N LEU A 48 -6.62 13.05 4.28
CA LEU A 48 -7.08 12.95 5.66
C LEU A 48 -8.57 13.21 5.70
N LEU A 49 -9.36 12.22 6.11
CA LEU A 49 -10.81 12.35 6.27
C LEU A 49 -11.17 12.53 7.75
N ASP A 50 -12.24 13.25 8.05
CA ASP A 50 -12.84 13.26 9.39
C ASP A 50 -13.80 12.08 9.60
N THR A 51 -14.43 12.01 10.77
CA THR A 51 -15.37 10.95 11.14
C THR A 51 -16.64 10.91 10.28
N SER A 52 -16.93 11.97 9.54
CA SER A 52 -18.05 12.03 8.59
C SER A 52 -17.63 11.68 7.15
N GLY A 53 -16.34 11.39 6.93
CA GLY A 53 -15.77 11.13 5.62
C GLY A 53 -15.40 12.40 4.84
N LYS A 54 -15.47 13.59 5.45
CA LYS A 54 -15.12 14.85 4.78
C LYS A 54 -13.60 15.04 4.78
N THR A 55 -13.04 15.42 3.64
CA THR A 55 -11.61 15.73 3.50
C THR A 55 -11.20 16.96 4.32
N ARG A 56 -10.12 16.80 5.07
CA ARG A 56 -9.53 17.74 6.03
C ARG A 56 -8.13 18.17 5.65
N ALA A 57 -7.40 17.29 4.99
CA ALA A 57 -6.14 17.61 4.37
C ALA A 57 -5.92 16.73 3.14
N GLY A 58 -5.09 17.19 2.22
CA GLY A 58 -4.67 16.46 1.03
C GLY A 58 -3.19 16.71 0.76
N LEU A 59 -2.42 15.66 0.50
CA LEU A 59 -1.08 15.73 -0.07
C LEU A 59 -1.10 15.01 -1.41
N GLY A 60 -0.81 15.69 -2.50
CA GLY A 60 -0.85 15.06 -3.81
C GLY A 60 -0.45 15.97 -4.94
N LEU A 61 -0.68 15.48 -6.14
CA LEU A 61 -0.48 16.21 -7.38
C LEU A 61 -1.80 16.85 -7.83
N ASP A 62 -1.73 18.08 -8.33
CA ASP A 62 -2.86 18.74 -8.95
C ASP A 62 -3.03 18.31 -10.43
N LYS A 63 -3.95 18.96 -11.14
CA LYS A 63 -4.27 18.66 -12.55
C LYS A 63 -3.10 18.90 -13.51
N ASN A 64 -2.16 19.74 -13.11
CA ASN A 64 -0.96 20.09 -13.86
C ASN A 64 0.24 19.24 -13.44
N GLY A 65 0.09 18.38 -12.43
CA GLY A 65 1.17 17.58 -11.85
C GLY A 65 1.98 18.34 -10.81
N GLU A 66 1.52 19.51 -10.35
CA GLU A 66 2.18 20.31 -9.32
C GLU A 66 1.91 19.73 -7.94
N VAL A 67 2.91 19.73 -7.07
CA VAL A 67 2.76 19.14 -5.72
C VAL A 67 2.13 20.14 -4.78
N GLY A 68 1.20 19.66 -3.93
CA GLY A 68 0.52 20.49 -2.96
C GLY A 68 0.18 19.76 -1.66
N LEU A 69 0.28 20.49 -0.55
CA LEU A 69 -0.31 20.14 0.74
C LEU A 69 -1.40 21.15 1.08
N VAL A 70 -2.63 20.68 1.25
CA VAL A 70 -3.77 21.51 1.63
C VAL A 70 -4.29 21.06 2.99
N LEU A 71 -4.53 22.00 3.89
CA LEU A 71 -5.26 21.79 5.15
C LEU A 71 -6.50 22.66 5.16
N THR A 72 -7.64 22.08 5.54
CA THR A 72 -8.92 22.78 5.64
C THR A 72 -9.36 22.84 7.10
N SER A 73 -9.87 23.99 7.57
CA SER A 73 -10.37 24.20 8.94
C SER A 73 -11.70 23.48 9.22
N ARG A 74 -12.05 23.23 10.49
CA ARG A 74 -13.17 22.31 10.88
C ARG A 74 -14.49 22.67 10.20
N ASP A 75 -14.78 23.95 10.23
CA ASP A 75 -15.90 24.61 9.58
C ASP A 75 -15.78 24.68 8.04
N GLY A 76 -14.59 24.51 7.47
CA GLY A 76 -14.31 24.68 6.04
C GLY A 76 -14.01 26.12 5.62
N ASN A 77 -14.00 27.06 6.57
CA ASN A 77 -13.90 28.49 6.29
C ASN A 77 -12.49 28.96 5.93
N ARG A 78 -11.47 28.16 6.21
CA ARG A 78 -10.07 28.49 5.95
C ARG A 78 -9.37 27.32 5.30
N LYS A 79 -8.48 27.64 4.36
CA LYS A 79 -7.59 26.69 3.71
C LYS A 79 -6.16 27.21 3.79
N LEU A 80 -5.25 26.38 4.29
CA LEU A 80 -3.82 26.60 4.21
C LEU A 80 -3.28 25.70 3.11
N ALA A 81 -2.67 26.29 2.09
CA ALA A 81 -2.03 25.58 0.99
C ALA A 81 -0.52 25.81 1.06
N LEU A 82 0.24 24.74 0.81
CA LEU A 82 1.67 24.78 0.59
C LEU A 82 1.94 24.14 -0.77
N SER A 83 2.60 24.86 -1.67
CA SER A 83 2.96 24.35 -2.98
C SER A 83 4.26 25.02 -3.43
N PRO A 84 5.33 24.27 -3.71
CA PRO A 84 6.59 24.84 -4.19
C PRO A 84 6.49 25.39 -5.62
N ASP A 85 5.45 25.00 -6.36
CA ASP A 85 5.24 25.36 -7.76
C ASP A 85 4.36 26.60 -7.91
N ASP A 86 3.58 26.97 -6.87
CA ASP A 86 2.80 28.20 -6.83
C ASP A 86 3.68 29.43 -6.57
N ARG A 87 3.24 30.61 -7.02
CA ARG A 87 3.92 31.90 -6.80
C ARG A 87 4.11 32.21 -5.32
N PHE A 88 3.19 31.73 -4.49
CA PHE A 88 3.28 31.81 -3.04
C PHE A 88 3.42 30.39 -2.49
N ALA A 89 4.60 30.07 -1.97
CA ALA A 89 4.86 28.75 -1.42
C ALA A 89 3.90 28.39 -0.28
N VAL A 90 3.40 29.40 0.44
CA VAL A 90 2.39 29.23 1.50
C VAL A 90 1.27 30.25 1.31
N LYS A 91 0.01 29.79 1.35
CA LYS A 91 -1.18 30.62 1.17
C LYS A 91 -2.28 30.24 2.15
N LEU A 92 -2.77 31.20 2.91
CA LEU A 92 -3.98 31.07 3.71
C LEU A 92 -5.13 31.79 3.00
N SER A 93 -6.20 31.07 2.67
CA SER A 93 -7.39 31.63 2.03
C SER A 93 -8.66 31.38 2.85
N ASP A 94 -9.66 32.22 2.64
CA ASP A 94 -11.02 31.95 3.12
C ASP A 94 -11.78 30.97 2.21
N GLN A 95 -13.03 30.66 2.56
CA GLN A 95 -13.93 29.80 1.78
C GLN A 95 -14.26 30.33 0.37
N ASN A 96 -14.14 31.64 0.16
CA ASN A 96 -14.38 32.27 -1.13
C ASN A 96 -13.11 32.29 -2.01
N GLY A 97 -12.01 31.72 -1.51
CA GLY A 97 -10.71 31.74 -2.18
C GLY A 97 -9.97 33.08 -2.03
N ARG A 98 -10.45 34.00 -1.19
CA ARG A 98 -9.72 35.25 -0.93
C ARG A 98 -8.47 34.94 -0.14
N THR A 99 -7.32 35.38 -0.64
CA THR A 99 -6.05 35.26 0.10
C THR A 99 -6.11 36.18 1.32
N LEU A 100 -6.01 35.58 2.50
CA LEU A 100 -5.92 36.27 3.78
C LEU A 100 -4.46 36.57 4.14
N TRP A 101 -3.55 35.67 3.77
CA TRP A 101 -2.11 35.81 3.97
C TRP A 101 -1.36 34.91 2.98
N SER A 102 -0.17 35.32 2.57
CA SER A 102 0.73 34.48 1.78
C SER A 102 2.21 34.77 2.10
N SER A 103 3.05 33.78 1.86
CA SER A 103 4.51 33.88 1.89
C SER A 103 5.08 33.30 0.60
N PRO A 104 6.17 33.89 0.07
CA PRO A 104 7.03 33.20 -0.86
C PRO A 104 7.67 31.96 -0.23
#